data_AF-A0A5K1BVK8-F1
#
_entry.id   AF-A0A5K1BVK8-F1
#
_cell.length_a   1.000
_cell.length_b   1.000
_cell.length_c   1.000
_cell.angle_alpha   90.00
_cell.angle_beta   90.00
_cell.angle_gamma   90.00
#
_symmetry.space_group_name_H-M   'P 1'
#
loop_
_entity.id
_entity.type
_entity.pdbx_description
1 polymer ?
#
loop_
_entity_poly.entity_id
_entity_poly.type
_entity_poly.pdbx_seq_one_letter_code
_entity_poly.pdbx_strand_id
1 'polypeptide(L)' 'DILRLLTLWFNHGATSEVQMALQKGFGLVSIDTWLVVLPQIIARIHSNNHAVRELIQSLLVRIGQQHPQ' A
#
# COMPACT_ATOMS: atom_id res chain seq x y z
N ASP A 1 -11.15 -7.68 5.22
CA ASP A 1 -9.94 -7.98 5.98
C ASP A 1 -8.75 -7.34 5.27
N ILE A 2 -8.15 -6.32 5.88
CA ILE A 2 -7.07 -5.53 5.26
C ILE A 2 -5.77 -6.32 5.12
N LEU A 3 -5.53 -7.32 5.98
CA LEU A 3 -4.34 -8.18 5.90
C LEU A 3 -4.40 -9.07 4.65
N ARG A 4 -5.57 -9.60 4.30
CA ARG A 4 -5.75 -10.35 3.05
C ARG A 4 -5.48 -9.50 1.82
N LEU A 5 -5.83 -8.21 1.85
CA LEU A 5 -5.50 -7.26 0.79
C LEU A 5 -3.98 -7.05 0.69
N LEU A 6 -3.29 -6.86 1.82
CA LEU A 6 -1.82 -6.76 1.84
C LEU A 6 -1.15 -8.01 1.29
N THR A 7 -1.64 -9.20 1.64
CA THR A 7 -1.12 -10.45 1.09
C THR A 7 -1.28 -10.51 -0.42
N LEU A 8 -2.46 -10.18 -0.95
CA LEU A 8 -2.71 -10.15 -2.39
C LEU A 8 -1.82 -9.11 -3.08
N TRP A 9 -1.69 -7.92 -2.50
CA TRP A 9 -0.84 -6.87 -3.02
C TRP A 9 0.63 -7.31 -3.06
N PHE A 10 1.19 -7.87 -1.99
CA PHE A 10 2.61 -8.25 -1.99
C PHE A 10 2.89 -9.47 -2.87
N ASN A 11 1.92 -10.37 -3.05
CA ASN A 11 2.07 -11.55 -3.92
C ASN A 11 1.86 -11.24 -5.41
N HIS A 12 0.98 -10.30 -5.75
CA HIS A 12 0.56 -10.03 -7.14
C HIS A 12 0.80 -8.59 -7.61
N GLY A 13 1.36 -7.72 -6.78
CA GLY A 13 1.57 -6.30 -7.07
C GLY A 13 2.59 -6.00 -8.17
N ALA A 14 3.24 -7.02 -8.74
CA ALA A 14 4.06 -6.90 -9.95
C ALA A 14 3.22 -6.75 -11.23
N THR A 15 1.96 -7.19 -11.21
CA THR A 15 1.08 -7.21 -12.36
C THR A 15 0.46 -5.82 -12.56
N SER A 16 0.58 -5.25 -13.76
CA SER A 16 0.11 -3.90 -14.06
C SER A 16 -1.38 -3.68 -13.79
N GLU A 17 -2.23 -4.68 -14.05
CA GLU A 17 -3.66 -4.61 -13.72
C GLU A 17 -3.91 -4.52 -12.22
N VAL A 18 -3.18 -5.31 -11.43
CA VAL A 18 -3.26 -5.30 -9.96
C VAL A 18 -2.76 -3.97 -9.42
N GLN A 19 -1.66 -3.43 -9.97
CA GLN A 19 -1.13 -2.13 -9.60
C GLN A 19 -2.17 -1.01 -9.84
N MET A 20 -2.80 -0.96 -11.01
CA MET A 20 -3.83 0.03 -11.33
C MET A 20 -5.06 -0.12 -10.42
N ALA A 21 -5.50 -1.35 -10.16
CA ALA A 21 -6.62 -1.63 -9.27
C ALA A 21 -6.32 -1.19 -7.83
N LEU A 22 -5.10 -1.44 -7.34
CA LEU A 22 -4.66 -1.04 -6.01
C LEU A 22 -4.56 0.48 -5.87
N GLN A 23 -3.99 1.19 -6.84
CA GLN A 23 -3.94 2.66 -6.82
C GLN A 23 -5.32 3.29 -6.71
N LYS A 24 -6.29 2.79 -7.50
CA LYS A 24 -7.70 3.20 -7.39
C LYS A 24 -8.29 2.81 -6.05
N GLY A 25 -8.01 1.60 -5.58
CA GLY A 25 -8.53 1.03 -4.34
C GLY A 25 -8.02 1.74 -3.07
N PHE A 26 -6.78 2.24 -3.07
CA PHE A 26 -6.27 3.06 -1.97
C PHE A 26 -7.16 4.27 -1.72
N GLY A 27 -7.77 4.83 -2.76
CA GLY A 27 -8.74 5.95 -2.68
C GLY A 27 -10.00 5.62 -1.88
N LEU A 28 -10.44 4.37 -1.93
CA LEU A 28 -11.74 3.91 -1.42
C LEU A 28 -11.69 3.49 0.05
N VAL A 29 -10.49 3.20 0.58
CA VAL A 29 -10.27 2.76 1.96
C VAL A 29 -9.81 3.96 2.79
N SER A 30 -10.40 4.14 3.98
CA SER A 30 -10.00 5.22 4.90
C SER A 30 -8.52 5.10 5.27
N ILE A 31 -7.84 6.24 5.40
CA ILE A 31 -6.43 6.30 5.83
C ILE A 31 -6.24 5.67 7.21
N ASP A 32 -7.21 5.79 8.12
CA ASP A 32 -7.15 5.16 9.45
C ASP A 32 -7.01 3.62 9.36
N THR A 33 -7.62 3.00 8.35
CA THR A 33 -7.49 1.55 8.14
C THR A 33 -6.07 1.17 7.72
N TRP A 34 -5.41 2.02 6.93
CA TRP A 34 -4.02 1.83 6.53
C TRP A 34 -3.04 2.09 7.68
N LEU A 35 -3.36 3.03 8.58
CA LEU A 35 -2.54 3.31 9.77
C LEU A 35 -2.39 2.09 10.67
N VAL A 36 -3.46 1.32 10.88
CA VAL A 36 -3.42 0.08 11.69
C VAL A 36 -2.40 -0.92 11.17
N VAL A 37 -2.13 -0.92 9.87
CA VAL A 37 -1.20 -1.85 9.19
C VAL A 37 0.10 -1.19 8.72
N LEU A 38 0.34 0.06 9.13
CA LEU A 38 1.53 0.83 8.74
C LEU A 38 2.86 0.09 9.02
N PRO A 39 3.06 -0.61 10.15
CA PRO A 39 4.29 -1.35 10.40
C PRO A 39 4.57 -2.44 9.35
N GLN A 40 3.52 -3.11 8.85
CA GLN A 40 3.66 -4.16 7.84
C GLN A 40 4.00 -3.58 6.46
N ILE A 41 3.48 -2.39 6.15
CA ILE A 41 3.79 -1.65 4.92
C ILE A 41 5.26 -1.20 4.94
N ILE A 42 5.71 -0.59 6.04
CA ILE A 42 7.10 -0.12 6.19
C ILE A 42 8.10 -1.29 6.11
N ALA A 43 7.76 -2.46 6.69
CA ALA A 43 8.57 -3.66 6.60
C ALA A 43 8.81 -4.16 5.14
N ARG A 44 8.09 -3.61 4.16
CA ARG A 44 8.20 -3.92 2.73
C ARG A 44 8.75 -2.78 1.88
N ILE A 45 9.15 -1.64 2.47
CA ILE A 45 9.65 -0.48 1.72
C ILE A 45 10.89 -0.80 0.85
N HIS A 46 11.70 -1.78 1.26
CA HIS A 46 12.86 -2.28 0.52
C HIS A 46 12.57 -3.52 -0.35
N SER A 47 11.31 -3.74 -0.74
CA SER A 47 10.95 -4.84 -1.64
C SER A 47 11.77 -4.77 -2.94
N ASN A 48 12.24 -5.91 -3.46
CA ASN A 48 13.02 -5.95 -4.71
C ASN A 48 12.15 -5.60 -5.95
N ASN A 49 10.83 -5.65 -5.80
CA ASN A 49 9.87 -5.33 -6.85
C ASN A 49 9.60 -3.82 -6.93
N HIS A 50 9.97 -3.20 -8.06
CA HIS A 50 9.80 -1.77 -8.30
C HIS A 50 8.34 -1.30 -8.22
N ALA A 51 7.40 -2.04 -8.83
CA ALA A 51 5.99 -1.67 -8.83
C ALA A 51 5.41 -1.64 -7.41
N VAL A 52 5.82 -2.59 -6.57
CA VAL A 52 5.42 -2.64 -5.16
C VAL A 52 6.01 -1.46 -4.37
N ARG A 53 7.29 -1.11 -4.59
CA ARG A 53 7.90 0.05 -3.92
C ARG A 53 7.18 1.36 -4.23
N GLU A 54 6.84 1.60 -5.50
CA GLU A 54 6.09 2.78 -5.94
C GLU A 54 4.73 2.89 -5.24
N LEU A 55 3.99 1.77 -5.16
CA LEU A 55 2.71 1.72 -4.45
C LEU A 55 2.86 2.01 -2.96
N ILE A 56 3.90 1.45 -2.31
CA ILE A 56 4.20 1.70 -0.90
C ILE A 56 4.49 3.18 -0.67
N GLN A 57 5.37 3.77 -1.50
CA GLN A 57 5.73 5.19 -1.39
C GLN A 57 4.50 6.10 -1.58
N SER A 58 3.68 5.82 -2.60
CA SER A 58 2.43 6.57 -2.84
C SER A 58 1.49 6.52 -1.64
N LEU A 59 1.31 5.34 -1.04
CA LEU A 59 0.47 5.17 0.14
C LEU A 59 1.05 5.89 1.36
N LEU A 60 2.36 5.76 1.61
CA LEU A 60 3.04 6.42 2.73
C LEU A 60 2.99 7.95 2.63
N VAL A 61 3.18 8.52 1.44
CA VAL A 61 3.02 9.98 1.22
C VAL A 61 1.61 10.41 1.58
N ARG A 62 0.60 9.66 1.15
CA ARG A 62 -0.81 9.99 1.42
C ARG A 62 -1.15 9.87 2.91
N ILE A 63 -0.61 8.85 3.59
CA ILE A 63 -0.73 8.72 5.05
C ILE A 63 -0.08 9.92 5.74
N GLY A 64 1.17 10.26 5.39
CA GLY A 64 1.89 11.38 6.00
C GLY A 64 1.24 12.75 5.74
N GLN A 65 0.59 12.93 4.59
CA GLN A 65 -0.19 14.15 4.29
C GLN A 65 -1.44 14.30 5.17
N GLN A 66 -2.08 13.19 5.56
CA GLN A 66 -3.30 13.21 6.36
C GLN A 66 -3.01 13.08 7.87
N HIS A 67 -1.90 12.44 8.24
CA HIS A 67 -1.46 12.22 9.61
C HIS A 67 0.04 12.58 9.75
N PRO A 68 0.38 13.88 9.81
CA PRO A 68 1.77 14.36 9.87
C PRO A 68 2.43 14.27 11.25
N GLN A 69 1.84 13.54 12.20
CA GLN A 69 2.16 13.54 13.64
C GLN A 69 2.89 12.25 14.03
#